data_AF-A0A933BPA9-F1
#
_entry.id   AF-A0A933BPA9-F1
#
_cell.length_a   1.000
_cell.length_b   1.000
_cell.length_c   1.000
_cell.angle_alpha   90.00
_cell.angle_beta   90.00
_cell.angle_gamma   90.00
#
_symmetry.space_group_name_H-M   'P 1'
#
loop_
_entity.id
_entity.type
_entity.pdbx_description
1 polymer ?
#
loop_
_entity_poly.entity_id
_entity_poly.type
_entity_poly.pdbx_seq_one_letter_code
_entity_poly.pdbx_strand_id
1 'polypeptide(L)'
;MTEGIEKRLTALDERLIHLESMMVSLLERIDRQQLDATKTSDRIKEWVTQFVALRLHQLVPETCEHPAGPEAGGPYLDGTTVPCTEEVAHRVARIPIPFVRQMVVKKVAESAHQDQISRVDIAYFEKAATF
;
A
#
# COMPACT_ATOMS: atom_id res chain seq x y z
N MET A 1 48.42 -20.00 40.30
CA MET A 1 47.44 -20.47 39.29
C MET A 1 46.34 -19.46 39.00
N THR A 2 45.94 -18.61 39.97
CA THR A 2 44.87 -17.60 39.83
C THR A 2 45.23 -16.40 38.95
N GLU A 3 46.49 -15.94 38.99
CA GLU A 3 46.95 -14.75 38.24
C GLU A 3 46.83 -14.89 36.70
N GLY A 4 46.97 -16.12 36.17
CA GLY A 4 46.80 -16.39 34.75
C GLY A 4 45.34 -16.38 34.30
N ILE A 5 44.40 -16.64 35.23
CA ILE A 5 42.96 -16.59 34.97
C ILE A 5 42.50 -15.12 34.98
N GLU A 6 42.96 -14.32 35.95
CA GLU A 6 42.66 -12.89 36.03
C GLU A 6 43.09 -12.13 34.78
N LYS A 7 44.32 -12.36 34.29
CA LYS A 7 44.82 -11.74 33.04
C LYS A 7 44.00 -12.12 31.81
N ARG A 8 43.48 -13.35 31.76
CA ARG A 8 42.61 -13.80 30.67
C ARG A 8 41.22 -13.20 30.77
N LEU A 9 40.72 -13.00 32.00
CA LEU A 9 39.43 -12.38 32.25
C LEU A 9 39.45 -10.90 31.83
N THR A 10 40.49 -10.16 32.21
CA THR A 10 40.64 -8.74 31.83
C THR A 10 40.79 -8.58 30.31
N ALA A 11 41.57 -9.44 29.65
CA ALA A 11 41.70 -9.41 28.20
C ALA A 11 40.39 -9.76 27.47
N LEU A 12 39.53 -10.60 28.06
CA LEU A 12 38.19 -10.87 27.53
C LEU A 12 37.24 -9.70 27.76
N ASP A 13 37.31 -9.06 28.92
CA ASP A 13 36.50 -7.89 29.27
C ASP A 13 36.80 -6.70 28.33
N GLU A 14 38.08 -6.41 28.09
CA GLU A 14 38.50 -5.39 27.12
C GLU A 14 38.00 -5.69 25.70
N ARG A 15 38.03 -6.96 25.28
CA ARG A 15 37.51 -7.38 23.97
C ARG A 15 35.99 -7.25 23.90
N LEU A 16 35.28 -7.56 24.98
CA LEU A 16 33.83 -7.40 25.06
C LEU A 16 33.43 -5.93 24.99
N ILE A 17 34.10 -5.06 25.74
CA ILE A 17 33.90 -3.61 25.69
C ILE A 17 34.16 -3.07 24.28
N HIS A 18 35.22 -3.54 23.62
CA HIS A 18 35.53 -3.12 22.26
C HIS A 18 34.46 -3.58 21.25
N LEU A 19 33.99 -4.83 21.36
CA LEU A 19 32.93 -5.36 20.51
C LEU A 19 31.60 -4.63 20.74
N GLU A 20 31.25 -4.34 21.99
CA GLU A 20 30.05 -3.58 22.33
C GLU A 20 30.10 -2.18 21.73
N SER A 21 31.21 -1.47 21.90
CA SER A 21 31.43 -0.16 21.29
C SER A 21 31.31 -0.20 19.75
N MET A 22 31.86 -1.24 19.12
CA MET A 22 31.76 -1.43 17.68
C MET A 22 30.32 -1.69 17.24
N MET A 23 29.58 -2.52 17.96
CA MET A 23 28.17 -2.80 17.68
C MET A 23 27.31 -1.55 17.80
N VAL A 24 27.49 -0.74 18.84
CA VAL A 24 26.79 0.54 19.00
C VAL A 24 27.11 1.46 17.82
N SER A 25 28.38 1.58 17.44
CA SER A 25 28.77 2.42 16.30
C SER A 25 28.17 1.95 14.97
N LEU A 26 28.03 0.64 14.76
CA LEU A 26 27.40 0.08 13.57
C LEU A 26 25.90 0.34 13.56
N LEU A 27 25.23 0.19 14.70
CA LEU A 27 23.81 0.48 14.85
C LEU A 27 23.52 1.95 14.50
N GLU A 28 24.29 2.88 15.06
CA GLU A 28 24.11 4.31 14.75
C GLU A 28 24.37 4.64 13.27
N ARG A 29 25.27 3.92 12.60
CA ARG A 29 25.53 4.11 11.15
C ARG A 29 24.38 3.59 10.31
N ILE A 30 23.81 2.44 10.68
CA ILE A 30 22.63 1.87 10.01
C ILE A 30 21.43 2.80 10.16
N ASP A 31 21.17 3.29 11.37
CA ASP A 31 20.07 4.22 11.64
C ASP A 31 20.20 5.51 10.82
N ARG A 32 21.40 6.08 10.74
CA ARG A 32 21.68 7.27 9.89
C ARG A 32 21.44 6.98 8.41
N GLN A 33 21.88 5.83 7.90
CA GLN A 33 21.64 5.46 6.50
C GLN A 33 20.16 5.25 6.18
N GLN A 34 19.39 4.66 7.10
CA GLN A 34 17.95 4.50 6.92
C GLN A 34 17.23 5.86 6.90
N LEU A 35 17.61 6.78 7.79
CA LEU A 35 17.09 8.15 7.81
C LEU A 35 17.42 8.91 6.51
N ASP A 36 18.59 8.71 5.93
CA ASP A 36 18.96 9.36 4.66
C ASP A 36 18.23 8.74 3.46
N ALA A 37 17.98 7.44 3.48
CA ALA A 37 17.21 6.75 2.44
C ALA A 37 15.73 7.21 2.43
N THR A 38 15.10 7.34 3.60
CA THR A 38 13.72 7.83 3.71
C THR A 38 13.61 9.29 3.25
N LYS A 39 14.52 10.17 3.71
CA LYS A 39 14.61 11.56 3.23
C LYS A 39 14.79 11.66 1.72
N THR A 40 15.63 10.80 1.14
CA THR A 40 15.85 10.76 -0.32
C THR A 40 14.58 10.31 -1.05
N SER A 41 13.90 9.28 -0.55
CA SER A 41 12.63 8.82 -1.12
C SER A 41 11.55 9.90 -1.09
N ASP A 42 11.40 10.61 0.03
CA ASP A 42 10.39 11.66 0.17
C ASP A 42 10.69 12.86 -0.74
N ARG A 43 11.97 13.22 -0.90
CA ARG A 43 12.39 14.25 -1.86
C ARG A 43 12.09 13.86 -3.31
N ILE A 44 12.25 12.59 -3.66
CA ILE A 44 11.90 12.07 -5.00
C ILE A 44 10.38 12.15 -5.19
N LYS A 45 9.58 11.73 -4.21
CA LYS A 45 8.11 11.81 -4.29
C LYS A 45 7.67 13.25 -4.51
N GLU A 46 8.17 14.19 -3.72
CA GLU A 46 7.84 15.61 -3.85
C GLU A 46 8.19 16.14 -5.25
N TRP A 47 9.38 15.81 -5.76
CA TRP A 47 9.79 16.19 -7.10
C TRP A 47 8.90 15.59 -8.19
N VAL A 48 8.55 14.30 -8.09
CA VAL A 48 7.64 13.64 -9.05
C VAL A 48 6.26 14.30 -9.02
N THR A 49 5.73 14.58 -7.83
CA THR A 49 4.44 15.26 -7.69
C THR A 49 4.46 16.65 -8.35
N GLN A 50 5.51 17.43 -8.11
CA GLN A 50 5.67 18.75 -8.74
C GLN A 50 5.79 18.64 -10.28
N PHE A 51 6.57 17.67 -10.76
CA PHE A 51 6.75 17.45 -12.19
C PHE A 51 5.46 17.01 -12.89
N VAL A 52 4.71 16.09 -12.28
CA VAL A 52 3.42 15.61 -12.81
C VAL A 52 2.38 16.72 -12.77
N ALA A 53 2.31 17.51 -11.69
CA ALA A 53 1.42 18.68 -11.60
C ALA A 53 1.70 19.69 -12.72
N LEU A 54 2.97 20.00 -12.97
CA LEU A 54 3.39 20.90 -14.04
C LEU A 54 3.02 20.35 -15.43
N ARG A 55 3.17 19.03 -15.64
CA ARG A 55 2.83 18.39 -16.91
C ARG A 55 1.33 18.23 -17.14
N LEU A 56 0.55 17.93 -16.12
CA LEU A 56 -0.91 17.87 -16.20
C LEU A 56 -1.48 19.22 -16.65
N HIS A 57 -0.94 20.33 -16.14
CA HIS A 57 -1.36 21.67 -16.56
C HIS A 57 -1.05 21.97 -18.05
N GLN A 58 -0.11 21.22 -18.66
CA GLN A 58 0.22 21.35 -20.09
C GLN A 58 -0.57 20.38 -20.98
N LEU A 59 -1.13 19.30 -20.42
CA LEU A 59 -1.83 18.24 -21.15
C LEU A 59 -3.35 18.40 -21.15
N VAL A 60 -3.91 19.31 -20.33
CA VAL A 60 -5.34 19.60 -20.29
C VAL A 60 -5.59 21.04 -20.75
N PRO A 61 -5.99 21.28 -22.00
CA PRO A 61 -6.62 22.54 -22.37
C PRO A 61 -7.90 22.72 -21.54
N GLU A 62 -8.22 23.97 -21.14
CA GLU A 62 -9.50 24.38 -20.53
C GLU A 62 -10.75 23.98 -21.37
N THR A 63 -10.55 23.48 -22.59
CA THR A 63 -11.57 23.02 -23.54
C THR A 63 -11.58 21.51 -23.75
N CYS A 64 -10.99 20.70 -22.86
CA CYS A 64 -11.31 19.28 -22.82
C CYS A 64 -12.77 19.12 -22.39
N GLU A 65 -13.69 19.11 -23.37
CA GLU A 65 -15.03 18.56 -23.21
C GLU A 65 -14.87 17.12 -22.73
N HIS A 66 -14.94 16.96 -21.41
CA HIS A 66 -15.24 15.67 -20.85
C HIS A 66 -16.68 15.40 -21.32
N PRO A 67 -16.95 14.33 -22.09
CA PRO A 67 -18.34 13.92 -22.26
C PRO A 67 -18.90 13.83 -20.85
N ALA A 68 -20.07 14.44 -20.60
CA ALA A 68 -20.71 14.42 -19.30
C ALA A 68 -20.63 12.98 -18.77
N GLY A 69 -19.71 12.75 -17.84
CA GLY A 69 -19.59 11.47 -17.18
C GLY A 69 -20.95 11.20 -16.59
N PRO A 70 -21.44 9.94 -16.62
CA PRO A 70 -22.75 9.63 -16.08
C PRO A 70 -22.85 10.24 -14.69
N GLU A 71 -23.82 11.13 -14.53
CA GLU A 71 -24.08 11.91 -13.34
C GLU A 71 -23.90 11.06 -12.08
N ALA A 72 -23.07 11.51 -11.13
CA ALA A 72 -23.09 11.05 -9.74
C ALA A 72 -23.21 9.51 -9.53
N GLY A 73 -22.41 8.72 -10.26
CA GLY A 73 -22.61 7.27 -10.42
C GLY A 73 -21.99 6.33 -9.36
N GLY A 74 -21.42 6.79 -8.25
CA GLY A 74 -20.81 5.91 -7.23
C GLY A 74 -19.64 5.03 -7.71
N PRO A 75 -19.06 4.19 -6.83
CA PRO A 75 -17.89 3.39 -7.16
C PRO A 75 -18.22 2.25 -8.12
N TYR A 76 -17.19 1.73 -8.79
CA TYR A 76 -17.26 0.51 -9.59
C TYR A 76 -16.66 -0.66 -8.80
N LEU A 77 -17.10 -1.88 -9.10
CA LEU A 77 -16.47 -3.09 -8.55
C LEU A 77 -15.01 -3.20 -9.03
N ASP A 78 -14.08 -3.39 -8.09
CA ASP A 78 -12.62 -3.41 -8.33
C ASP A 78 -12.22 -4.26 -9.54
N GLY A 79 -11.68 -3.61 -10.58
CA GLY A 79 -11.22 -4.29 -11.79
C GLY A 79 -12.31 -4.65 -12.81
N THR A 80 -13.52 -4.10 -12.68
CA THR A 80 -14.64 -4.33 -13.60
C THR A 80 -15.35 -3.02 -13.99
N THR A 81 -16.13 -3.06 -15.07
CA THR A 81 -16.97 -1.93 -15.53
C THR A 81 -18.36 -1.93 -14.89
N VAL A 82 -18.61 -2.79 -13.90
CA VAL A 82 -19.92 -2.93 -13.25
C VAL A 82 -20.06 -1.85 -12.18
N PRO A 83 -20.99 -0.89 -12.31
CA PRO A 83 -21.21 0.14 -11.32
C PRO A 83 -21.83 -0.46 -10.05
N CYS A 84 -21.38 0.01 -8.89
CA CYS A 84 -21.86 -0.43 -7.58
C CYS A 84 -22.23 0.74 -6.66
N THR A 85 -22.76 0.39 -5.50
CA THR A 85 -23.03 1.33 -4.42
C THR A 85 -21.80 1.43 -3.51
N GLU A 86 -21.65 2.55 -2.79
CA GLU A 86 -20.52 2.77 -1.86
C GLU A 86 -20.43 1.68 -0.78
N GLU A 87 -21.58 1.20 -0.33
CA GLU A 87 -21.69 0.11 0.65
C GLU A 87 -21.06 -1.19 0.15
N VAL A 88 -21.22 -1.50 -1.14
CA VAL A 88 -20.62 -2.69 -1.78
C VAL A 88 -19.11 -2.53 -1.88
N ALA A 89 -18.61 -1.37 -2.28
CA ALA A 89 -17.17 -1.10 -2.34
C ALA A 89 -16.51 -1.25 -0.95
N HIS A 90 -17.12 -0.69 0.10
CA HIS A 90 -16.66 -0.87 1.47
C HIS A 90 -16.72 -2.33 1.92
N ARG A 91 -17.76 -3.09 1.54
CA ARG A 91 -17.90 -4.49 1.91
C ARG A 91 -16.82 -5.37 1.28
N VAL A 92 -16.48 -5.12 0.02
CA VAL A 92 -15.40 -5.79 -0.72
C VAL A 92 -14.04 -5.45 -0.11
N ALA A 93 -13.81 -4.18 0.26
CA ALA A 93 -12.57 -3.74 0.90
C ALA A 93 -12.33 -4.39 2.28
N ARG A 94 -13.40 -4.75 3.00
CA ARG A 94 -13.33 -5.47 4.29
C ARG A 94 -12.97 -6.96 4.15
N ILE A 95 -12.95 -7.53 2.96
CA ILE A 95 -12.53 -8.94 2.76
C ILE A 95 -11.01 -9.02 2.99
N PRO A 96 -10.54 -9.74 4.02
CA PRO A 96 -9.14 -9.68 4.45
C PRO A 96 -8.19 -10.43 3.49
N ILE A 97 -8.69 -11.44 2.80
CA ILE A 97 -7.89 -12.29 1.91
C ILE A 97 -8.01 -11.76 0.46
N PRO A 98 -6.93 -11.26 -0.17
CA PRO A 98 -6.99 -10.67 -1.50
C PRO A 98 -7.54 -11.60 -2.58
N PHE A 99 -7.21 -12.89 -2.51
CA PHE A 99 -7.70 -13.89 -3.45
C PHE A 99 -9.22 -14.08 -3.37
N VAL A 100 -9.77 -14.17 -2.15
CA VAL A 100 -11.22 -14.28 -1.92
C VAL A 100 -11.93 -13.01 -2.42
N ARG A 101 -11.32 -11.84 -2.22
CA ARG A 101 -11.84 -10.57 -2.72
C ARG A 101 -12.00 -10.59 -4.24
N GLN A 102 -10.94 -10.96 -4.98
CA GLN A 102 -10.99 -11.04 -6.45
C GLN A 102 -12.01 -12.07 -6.93
N MET A 103 -12.09 -13.22 -6.25
CA MET A 103 -13.06 -14.28 -6.59
C MET A 103 -14.50 -13.80 -6.43
N VAL A 104 -14.84 -13.15 -5.30
CA VAL A 104 -16.18 -12.59 -5.06
C VAL A 104 -16.51 -11.50 -6.07
N VAL A 105 -15.57 -10.58 -6.34
CA VAL A 105 -15.78 -9.50 -7.32
C VAL A 105 -16.03 -10.06 -8.72
N LYS A 106 -15.23 -11.03 -9.17
CA LYS A 106 -15.42 -11.68 -10.48
C LYS A 106 -16.78 -12.38 -10.56
N LYS A 107 -17.17 -13.13 -9.52
CA LYS A 107 -18.45 -13.83 -9.48
C LYS A 107 -19.63 -12.87 -9.53
N VAL A 108 -19.62 -11.82 -8.71
CA VAL A 108 -20.68 -10.81 -8.68
C VAL A 108 -20.74 -10.08 -10.03
N ALA A 109 -19.61 -9.79 -10.66
CA ALA A 109 -19.57 -9.16 -11.98
C ALA A 109 -20.13 -10.08 -13.08
N GLU A 110 -19.80 -11.37 -13.07
CA GLU A 110 -20.37 -12.36 -14.00
C GLU A 110 -21.90 -12.47 -13.81
N SER A 111 -22.37 -12.57 -12.57
CA SER A 111 -23.80 -12.62 -12.26
C SER A 111 -24.52 -11.33 -12.66
N ALA A 112 -23.95 -10.16 -12.37
CA ALA A 112 -24.53 -8.87 -12.78
C ALA A 112 -24.63 -8.74 -14.30
N HIS A 113 -23.67 -9.30 -15.05
CA HIS A 113 -23.72 -9.32 -16.51
C HIS A 113 -24.79 -10.28 -17.06
N GLN A 114 -24.95 -11.44 -16.41
CA GLN A 114 -26.01 -12.40 -16.74
C GLN A 114 -27.41 -11.83 -16.50
N ASP A 115 -27.59 -11.15 -15.38
CA ASP A 115 -28.89 -10.60 -14.96
C ASP A 115 -29.15 -9.19 -15.54
N GLN A 116 -28.24 -8.68 -16.39
CA GLN A 116 -28.29 -7.34 -17.00
C GLN A 116 -28.57 -6.21 -16.00
N ILE A 117 -27.95 -6.31 -14.82
CA ILE A 117 -28.17 -5.34 -13.75
C ILE A 117 -27.37 -4.08 -14.03
N SER A 118 -28.08 -2.95 -14.04
CA SER A 118 -27.49 -1.64 -14.30
C SER A 118 -26.66 -1.11 -13.14
N ARG A 119 -26.88 -1.58 -11.89
CA ARG A 119 -26.09 -1.23 -10.70
C ARG A 119 -26.21 -2.26 -9.59
N VAL A 120 -25.08 -2.66 -9.01
CA VAL A 120 -25.02 -3.62 -7.90
C VAL A 120 -25.24 -2.91 -6.56
N ASP A 121 -26.34 -3.27 -5.88
CA ASP A 121 -26.63 -2.88 -4.50
C ASP A 121 -26.16 -3.94 -3.49
N ILE A 122 -26.24 -3.62 -2.20
CA ILE A 122 -25.78 -4.53 -1.15
C ILE A 122 -26.62 -5.82 -1.06
N ALA A 123 -27.92 -5.72 -1.32
CA ALA A 123 -28.83 -6.87 -1.30
C ALA A 123 -28.51 -7.87 -2.41
N TYR A 124 -28.18 -7.40 -3.60
CA TYR A 124 -27.73 -8.22 -4.70
C TYR A 124 -26.33 -8.78 -4.45
N PHE A 125 -25.41 -7.96 -3.92
CA PHE A 125 -24.08 -8.41 -3.55
C PHE A 125 -24.11 -9.59 -2.58
N GLU A 126 -24.93 -9.53 -1.52
CA GLU A 126 -25.04 -10.63 -0.55
C GLU A 126 -25.63 -11.91 -1.16
N LYS A 127 -26.62 -11.78 -2.06
CA LYS A 127 -27.18 -12.92 -2.79
C LYS A 127 -26.17 -13.56 -3.75
N ALA A 128 -25.47 -12.74 -4.53
CA ALA A 128 -24.50 -13.21 -5.52
C ALA A 128 -23.17 -13.67 -4.90
N ALA A 129 -22.84 -13.20 -3.69
CA ALA A 129 -21.65 -13.62 -2.95
C ALA A 129 -21.89 -14.84 -2.03
N THR A 130 -23.11 -15.40 -2.03
CA THR A 130 -23.40 -16.66 -1.33
C THR A 130 -22.87 -17.84 -2.15
N PHE A 131 -22.12 -18.73 -1.49
CA PHE A 131 -21.56 -19.96 -2.06
C PHE A 131 -22.51 -21.15 -1.87
#